data_AF-A0A5C8VFV5-F1
#
_entry.id   AF-A0A5C8VFV5-F1
#
_cell.length_a   1.000
_cell.length_b   1.000
_cell.length_c   1.000
_cell.angle_alpha   90.00
_cell.angle_beta   90.00
_cell.angle_gamma   90.00
#
_symmetry.space_group_name_H-M   'P 1'
#
loop_
_entity.id
_entity.type
_entity.pdbx_description
1 polymer ?
#
loop_
_entity_poly.entity_id
_entity_poly.type
_entity_poly.pdbx_seq_one_letter_code
_entity_poly.pdbx_strand_id
1 'polypeptide(L)'
;PAPDPTAAAAAQVEQPCGARAARYEGGKGFKMVVTRAGQVRTTNPLRPLTPEVNEVLQVVIAGKVATAYGPDFATLRRGTAPATIEAMLGGPIRWQPSLPILADPITIVAEEGSTLAQLAFRACEDPPAVKAAPKAQAKKKAPVRRAAPKEATQKAPPGFSMPQGAIAE
;
A
#
# COMPACT_ATOMS: atom_id res chain seq x y z
N PRO A 1 43.61 6.05 -37.57
CA PRO A 1 42.23 6.51 -37.83
C PRO A 1 41.24 5.33 -37.72
N ALA A 2 40.26 5.27 -36.83
CA ALA A 2 39.78 6.12 -35.74
C ALA A 2 39.15 5.18 -34.68
N PRO A 3 39.10 5.55 -33.39
CA PRO A 3 38.35 4.81 -32.38
C PRO A 3 36.84 5.10 -32.47
N ASP A 4 36.04 4.03 -32.38
CA ASP A 4 34.67 3.90 -31.85
C ASP A 4 33.49 4.75 -32.41
N PRO A 5 32.27 4.20 -32.33
CA PRO A 5 31.42 4.67 -31.25
C PRO A 5 31.02 3.48 -30.36
N THR A 6 31.44 3.51 -29.10
CA THR A 6 30.53 3.89 -28.01
C THR A 6 29.18 3.19 -28.20
N ALA A 7 29.09 1.97 -27.68
CA ALA A 7 27.83 1.47 -27.16
C ALA A 7 27.37 2.50 -26.11
N ALA A 8 26.52 3.42 -26.56
CA ALA A 8 25.95 4.47 -25.75
C ALA A 8 25.30 3.82 -24.52
N ALA A 9 25.88 4.16 -23.36
CA ALA A 9 25.29 4.10 -22.04
C ALA A 9 23.96 3.32 -21.96
N ALA A 10 24.06 2.03 -21.64
CA ALA A 10 23.05 1.46 -20.77
C ALA A 10 23.18 2.21 -19.44
N ALA A 11 22.47 3.33 -19.30
CA ALA A 11 22.24 3.96 -18.01
C ALA A 11 21.39 2.96 -17.22
N GLN A 12 22.09 2.07 -16.53
CA GLN A 12 21.55 0.93 -15.82
C GLN A 12 20.85 1.41 -14.55
N VAL A 13 19.52 1.33 -14.58
CA VAL A 13 18.61 1.06 -13.46
C VAL A 13 18.86 1.91 -12.21
N GLU A 14 18.38 3.17 -12.20
CA GLU A 14 18.24 3.90 -10.94
C GLU A 14 16.98 3.44 -10.20
N GLN A 15 17.08 2.23 -9.63
CA GLN A 15 16.30 1.85 -8.47
C GLN A 15 17.15 2.08 -7.21
N PRO A 16 16.54 2.49 -6.10
CA PRO A 16 15.10 2.65 -5.87
C PRO A 16 14.53 3.99 -6.36
N CYS A 17 13.28 3.99 -6.83
CA CYS A 17 12.56 5.20 -7.23
C CYS A 17 12.14 6.11 -6.06
N GLY A 18 12.42 5.71 -4.81
CA GLY A 18 12.10 6.50 -3.62
C GLY A 18 10.60 6.79 -3.51
N ALA A 19 10.24 8.09 -3.54
CA ALA A 19 8.85 8.55 -3.49
C ALA A 19 8.16 8.61 -4.88
N ARG A 20 8.91 8.38 -5.96
CA ARG A 20 8.39 8.32 -7.34
C ARG A 20 7.83 6.94 -7.64
N ALA A 21 7.10 6.83 -8.74
CA ALA A 21 6.61 5.56 -9.25
C ALA A 21 7.64 4.89 -10.17
N ALA A 22 7.60 3.57 -10.27
CA ALA A 22 8.45 2.80 -11.18
C ALA A 22 7.65 2.38 -12.42
N ARG A 23 8.11 2.80 -13.60
CA ARG A 23 7.52 2.41 -14.90
C ARG A 23 8.10 1.09 -15.37
N TYR A 24 7.20 0.19 -15.69
CA TYR A 24 7.49 -1.12 -16.24
C TYR A 24 6.77 -1.30 -17.58
N GLU A 25 7.45 -1.93 -18.53
CA GLU A 25 6.90 -2.20 -19.85
C GLU A 25 7.14 -3.65 -20.27
N GLY A 26 6.09 -4.26 -20.81
CA GLY A 26 6.13 -5.62 -21.33
C GLY A 26 5.96 -5.70 -22.84
N GLY A 27 5.96 -6.94 -23.34
CA GLY A 27 5.62 -7.22 -24.73
C GLY A 27 4.25 -6.66 -25.11
N LYS A 28 4.09 -6.32 -26.41
CA LYS A 28 2.87 -5.75 -26.99
C LYS A 28 2.45 -4.37 -26.42
N GLY A 29 3.41 -3.57 -25.95
CA GLY A 29 3.16 -2.19 -25.51
C GLY A 29 2.39 -2.11 -24.19
N PHE A 30 2.35 -3.19 -23.41
CA PHE A 30 1.75 -3.19 -22.09
C PHE A 30 2.58 -2.33 -21.14
N LYS A 31 1.93 -1.34 -20.50
CA LYS A 31 2.56 -0.41 -19.55
C LYS A 31 1.95 -0.58 -18.18
N MET A 32 2.80 -0.67 -17.17
CA MET A 32 2.43 -0.80 -15.77
C MET A 32 3.26 0.16 -14.94
N VAL A 33 2.62 0.93 -14.07
CA VAL A 33 3.30 1.87 -13.19
C VAL A 33 3.13 1.43 -11.75
N VAL A 34 4.21 1.02 -11.10
CA VAL A 34 4.22 0.62 -9.69
C VAL A 34 4.26 1.88 -8.84
N THR A 35 3.26 2.07 -7.99
CA THR A 35 3.11 3.29 -7.18
C THR A 35 3.38 3.05 -5.70
N ARG A 36 3.13 1.84 -5.21
CA ARG A 36 3.44 1.43 -3.83
C ARG A 36 3.82 -0.04 -3.79
N ALA A 37 4.64 -0.38 -2.80
CA ALA A 37 4.93 -1.75 -2.40
C ALA A 37 4.55 -1.93 -0.94
N GLY A 38 4.16 -3.13 -0.57
CA GLY A 38 3.78 -3.48 0.79
C GLY A 38 3.89 -4.98 1.00
N GLN A 39 3.73 -5.40 2.25
CA GLN A 39 3.79 -6.81 2.62
C GLN A 39 2.56 -7.18 3.44
N VAL A 40 2.01 -8.36 3.21
CA VAL A 40 1.10 -9.03 4.15
C VAL A 40 1.90 -10.10 4.87
N ARG A 41 1.85 -10.07 6.20
CA ARG A 41 2.47 -11.08 7.05
C ARG A 41 1.38 -11.79 7.82
N THR A 42 1.30 -13.09 7.63
CA THR A 42 0.29 -13.94 8.26
C THR A 42 0.98 -15.03 9.06
N THR A 43 0.46 -15.31 10.26
CA THR A 43 0.99 -16.39 11.09
C THR A 43 0.49 -17.72 10.55
N ASN A 44 1.42 -18.61 10.18
CA ASN A 44 1.07 -19.97 9.81
C ASN A 44 0.95 -20.83 11.08
N PRO A 45 -0.25 -21.36 11.42
CA PRO A 45 -0.44 -22.14 12.65
C PRO A 45 0.32 -23.48 12.63
N LEU A 46 0.64 -24.01 11.44
CA LEU A 46 1.45 -25.21 11.29
C LEU A 46 2.96 -24.91 11.40
N ARG A 47 3.37 -23.65 11.19
CA ARG A 47 4.76 -23.19 11.25
C ARG A 47 4.86 -21.85 11.99
N PRO A 48 4.64 -21.84 13.32
CA PRO A 48 4.60 -20.60 14.10
C PRO A 48 5.92 -19.82 14.09
N LEU A 49 7.05 -20.49 13.83
CA LEU A 49 8.38 -19.88 13.74
C LEU A 49 8.68 -19.26 12.36
N THR A 50 7.86 -19.53 11.35
CA THR A 50 8.08 -19.05 9.98
C THR A 50 6.80 -18.38 9.48
N PRO A 51 6.61 -17.08 9.77
CA PRO A 51 5.45 -16.36 9.26
C PRO A 51 5.45 -16.37 7.74
N GLU A 52 4.27 -16.47 7.15
CA GLU A 52 4.11 -16.37 5.71
C GLU A 52 4.13 -14.89 5.32
N VAL A 53 5.04 -14.54 4.42
CA VAL A 53 5.19 -13.19 3.90
C VAL A 53 4.79 -13.20 2.44
N ASN A 54 3.85 -12.33 2.09
CA ASN A 54 3.47 -12.06 0.71
C ASN A 54 3.80 -10.61 0.39
N GLU A 55 4.59 -10.38 -0.64
CA GLU A 55 4.81 -9.08 -1.24
C GLU A 55 3.57 -8.64 -2.03
N VAL A 56 3.23 -7.36 -1.94
CA VAL A 56 2.07 -6.76 -2.61
C VAL A 56 2.51 -5.46 -3.29
N LEU A 57 2.24 -5.34 -4.58
CA LEU A 57 2.42 -4.13 -5.36
C LEU A 57 1.08 -3.50 -5.69
N GLN A 58 0.97 -2.19 -5.47
CA GLN A 58 -0.09 -1.37 -6.04
C GLN A 58 0.38 -0.77 -7.36
N VAL A 59 -0.31 -1.12 -8.43
CA VAL A 59 0.07 -0.75 -9.79
C VAL A 59 -1.04 0.04 -10.47
N VAL A 60 -0.67 0.84 -11.46
CA VAL A 60 -1.59 1.55 -12.32
C VAL A 60 -1.40 1.06 -13.75
N ILE A 61 -2.47 0.54 -14.34
CA ILE A 61 -2.50 0.02 -15.70
C ILE A 61 -3.62 0.77 -16.44
N ALA A 62 -3.27 1.44 -17.54
CA ALA A 62 -4.22 2.24 -18.32
C ALA A 62 -5.08 3.21 -17.46
N GLY A 63 -4.46 3.86 -16.47
CA GLY A 63 -5.13 4.80 -15.57
C GLY A 63 -6.00 4.17 -14.46
N LYS A 64 -6.05 2.84 -14.36
CA LYS A 64 -6.78 2.12 -13.32
C LYS A 64 -5.83 1.52 -12.30
N VAL A 65 -6.19 1.64 -11.02
CA VAL A 65 -5.46 1.01 -9.92
C VAL A 65 -5.77 -0.49 -9.91
N ALA A 66 -4.73 -1.31 -9.89
CA ALA A 66 -4.78 -2.74 -9.67
C ALA A 66 -3.75 -3.13 -8.61
N THR A 67 -3.78 -4.39 -8.19
CA THR A 67 -2.75 -4.95 -7.32
C THR A 67 -2.10 -6.15 -7.97
N ALA A 68 -0.88 -6.45 -7.54
CA ALA A 68 -0.21 -7.71 -7.82
C ALA A 68 0.37 -8.21 -6.51
N TYR A 69 0.37 -9.52 -6.25
CA TYR A 69 0.83 -10.08 -4.98
C TYR A 69 1.51 -11.43 -5.19
N GLY A 70 2.45 -11.79 -4.34
CA GLY A 70 3.16 -13.07 -4.46
C GLY A 70 4.18 -13.26 -3.34
N PRO A 71 4.89 -14.39 -3.32
CA PRO A 71 5.94 -14.62 -2.33
C PRO A 71 7.14 -13.67 -2.51
N ASP A 72 7.34 -13.17 -3.73
CA ASP A 72 8.40 -12.24 -4.10
C ASP A 72 7.99 -11.39 -5.31
N PHE A 73 8.78 -10.36 -5.65
CA PHE A 73 8.53 -9.49 -6.80
C PHE A 73 8.82 -10.12 -8.17
N ALA A 74 9.44 -11.30 -8.22
CA ALA A 74 9.71 -12.04 -9.44
C ALA A 74 8.56 -12.98 -9.82
N THR A 75 7.68 -13.37 -8.89
CA THR A 75 6.56 -14.31 -9.13
C THR A 75 5.22 -13.78 -8.66
N LEU A 76 4.81 -12.64 -9.20
CA LEU A 76 3.58 -11.97 -8.78
C LEU A 76 2.34 -12.51 -9.50
N ARG A 77 1.24 -12.66 -8.79
CA ARG A 77 -0.10 -12.96 -9.32
C ARG A 77 -0.89 -11.68 -9.46
N ARG A 78 -1.86 -11.67 -10.38
CA ARG A 78 -2.77 -10.53 -10.53
C ARG A 78 -3.72 -10.49 -9.35
N GLY A 79 -3.71 -9.37 -8.64
CA GLY A 79 -4.63 -9.11 -7.55
C GLY A 79 -5.78 -8.20 -7.95
N THR A 80 -6.81 -8.17 -7.12
CA THR A 80 -7.98 -7.32 -7.28
C THR A 80 -7.82 -6.03 -6.46
N ALA A 81 -8.87 -5.55 -5.79
CA ALA A 81 -8.76 -4.41 -4.90
C ALA A 81 -7.89 -4.77 -3.67
N PRO A 82 -7.11 -3.81 -3.10
CA PRO A 82 -6.27 -4.08 -1.93
C PRO A 82 -7.00 -4.75 -0.76
N ALA A 83 -8.23 -4.31 -0.45
CA ALA A 83 -9.03 -4.89 0.63
C ALA A 83 -9.39 -6.37 0.39
N THR A 84 -9.58 -6.76 -0.87
CA THR A 84 -9.84 -8.17 -1.23
C THR A 84 -8.58 -9.00 -1.05
N ILE A 85 -7.41 -8.44 -1.35
CA ILE A 85 -6.11 -9.10 -1.12
C ILE A 85 -5.85 -9.26 0.39
N GLU A 86 -6.16 -8.27 1.20
CA GLU A 86 -6.06 -8.37 2.66
C GLU A 86 -6.96 -9.50 3.22
N ALA A 87 -8.20 -9.58 2.76
CA ALA A 87 -9.13 -10.64 3.16
C ALA A 87 -8.66 -12.04 2.70
N MET A 88 -8.11 -12.13 1.48
CA MET A 88 -7.59 -13.38 0.91
C MET A 88 -6.35 -13.87 1.65
N LEU A 89 -5.40 -12.98 1.95
CA LEU A 89 -4.13 -13.32 2.59
C LEU A 89 -4.24 -13.39 4.12
N GLY A 90 -5.39 -13.01 4.70
CA GLY A 90 -5.67 -13.12 6.12
C GLY A 90 -4.96 -12.06 6.99
N GLY A 91 -4.57 -10.93 6.42
CA GLY A 91 -3.85 -9.89 7.14
C GLY A 91 -3.82 -8.54 6.40
N PRO A 92 -3.55 -7.43 7.11
CA PRO A 92 -3.50 -6.10 6.53
C PRO A 92 -2.23 -5.91 5.67
N ILE A 93 -2.34 -5.15 4.58
CA ILE A 93 -1.18 -4.77 3.76
C ILE A 93 -0.41 -3.67 4.50
N ARG A 94 0.84 -3.98 4.86
CA ARG A 94 1.78 -3.01 5.40
C ARG A 94 2.52 -2.32 4.24
N TRP A 95 1.99 -1.19 3.80
CA TRP A 95 2.62 -0.36 2.78
C TRP A 95 3.95 0.22 3.25
N GLN A 96 4.96 0.15 2.39
CA GLN A 96 6.27 0.76 2.63
C GLN A 96 6.20 2.28 2.42
N PRO A 97 7.03 3.07 3.13
CA PRO A 97 7.05 4.52 3.00
C PRO A 97 7.58 4.99 1.63
N SER A 98 8.39 4.16 0.98
CA SER A 98 8.99 4.39 -0.34
C SER A 98 9.02 3.07 -1.11
N LEU A 99 9.16 3.13 -2.44
CA LEU A 99 9.38 1.93 -3.23
C LEU A 99 10.74 1.31 -2.89
N PRO A 100 10.79 0.00 -2.56
CA PRO A 100 12.04 -0.72 -2.41
C PRO A 100 12.70 -0.93 -3.79
N ILE A 101 13.85 -1.59 -3.79
CA ILE A 101 14.39 -2.20 -5.01
C ILE A 101 13.40 -3.30 -5.44
N LEU A 102 12.90 -3.18 -6.66
CA LEU A 102 11.93 -4.07 -7.26
C LEU A 102 12.66 -5.02 -8.23
N ALA A 103 12.08 -6.19 -8.49
CA ALA A 103 12.64 -7.08 -9.50
C ALA A 103 12.67 -6.40 -10.88
N ASP A 104 13.71 -6.70 -11.65
CA ASP A 104 13.78 -6.37 -13.08
C ASP A 104 14.28 -7.60 -13.85
N PRO A 105 13.44 -8.25 -14.67
CA PRO A 105 12.03 -7.93 -14.93
C PRO A 105 11.08 -8.41 -13.82
N ILE A 106 9.93 -7.73 -13.68
CA ILE A 106 8.78 -8.24 -12.91
C ILE A 106 8.05 -9.28 -13.78
N THR A 107 7.77 -10.46 -13.21
CA THR A 107 6.97 -11.48 -13.88
C THR A 107 5.61 -11.63 -13.21
N ILE A 108 4.56 -11.57 -14.03
CA ILE A 108 3.19 -11.89 -13.63
C ILE A 108 2.89 -13.33 -14.02
N VAL A 109 2.59 -14.18 -13.06
CA VAL A 109 2.23 -15.59 -13.25
C VAL A 109 0.73 -15.82 -13.07
N ALA A 110 0.21 -16.86 -13.73
CA ALA A 110 -1.12 -17.38 -13.51
C ALA A 110 -1.21 -18.13 -12.18
N GLU A 111 -2.43 -18.43 -11.73
CA GLU A 111 -2.65 -19.28 -10.55
C GLU A 111 -2.00 -20.66 -10.73
N GLU A 112 -2.04 -21.18 -11.97
CA GLU A 112 -1.44 -22.44 -12.42
C GLU A 112 0.08 -22.38 -12.64
N GLY A 113 0.71 -21.22 -12.39
CA GLY A 113 2.18 -21.04 -12.49
C GLY A 113 2.71 -20.69 -13.88
N SER A 114 1.84 -20.61 -14.89
CA SER A 114 2.24 -20.19 -16.24
C SER A 114 2.56 -18.69 -16.29
N THR A 115 3.65 -18.29 -16.94
CA THR A 115 3.99 -16.87 -17.11
C THR A 115 2.98 -16.16 -18.03
N LEU A 116 2.30 -15.15 -17.49
CA LEU A 116 1.32 -14.35 -18.21
C LEU A 116 1.92 -13.07 -18.81
N ALA A 117 2.87 -12.45 -18.11
CA ALA A 117 3.55 -11.25 -18.58
C ALA A 117 4.92 -11.12 -17.93
N GLN A 118 5.86 -10.55 -18.67
CA GLN A 118 7.17 -10.15 -18.15
C GLN A 118 7.38 -8.68 -18.51
N LEU A 119 7.71 -7.88 -17.51
CA LEU A 119 7.74 -6.43 -17.57
C LEU A 119 9.12 -5.95 -17.15
N ALA A 120 9.84 -5.33 -18.07
CA ALA A 120 11.15 -4.76 -17.78
C ALA A 120 11.01 -3.36 -17.20
N PHE A 121 11.85 -3.03 -16.23
CA PHE A 121 11.95 -1.69 -15.69
C PHE A 121 12.40 -0.72 -16.79
N ARG A 122 11.81 0.46 -16.81
CA ARG A 122 12.14 1.50 -17.79
C ARG A 122 12.68 2.77 -17.14
N ALA A 123 11.94 3.32 -16.18
CA ALA A 123 12.31 4.56 -15.54
C ALA A 123 11.52 4.78 -14.25
N CYS A 124 12.04 5.65 -13.39
CA CYS A 124 11.22 6.26 -12.35
C CYS A 124 10.46 7.46 -12.93
N GLU A 125 9.16 7.52 -12.70
CA GLU A 125 8.28 8.60 -13.18
C GLU A 125 7.41 9.17 -12.04
N ASP A 126 6.81 10.32 -12.28
CA ASP A 126 5.83 10.87 -11.35
C ASP A 126 4.58 9.96 -11.32
N PRO A 127 4.07 9.59 -10.14
CA PRO A 127 2.91 8.70 -10.06
C PRO A 127 1.74 9.28 -10.85
N PRO A 128 1.12 8.49 -11.75
CA PRO A 128 0.01 8.99 -12.55
C PRO A 128 -1.12 9.47 -11.65
N ALA A 129 -1.81 10.54 -12.07
CA ALA A 129 -2.96 11.09 -11.36
C ALA A 129 -4.13 10.09 -11.38
N VAL A 130 -4.08 9.11 -10.50
CA VAL A 130 -5.21 8.25 -10.18
C VAL A 130 -6.03 8.94 -9.09
N LYS A 131 -7.36 8.81 -9.15
CA LYS A 131 -8.23 9.19 -8.03
C LYS A 131 -7.79 8.38 -6.82
N ALA A 132 -6.92 8.95 -6.00
CA ALA A 132 -6.29 8.25 -4.90
C ALA A 132 -7.37 7.88 -3.87
N ALA A 133 -7.39 6.61 -3.46
CA ALA A 133 -8.05 6.26 -2.21
C ALA A 133 -7.41 7.11 -1.09
N PRO A 134 -8.22 7.71 -0.18
CA PRO A 134 -7.75 8.76 0.71
C PRO A 134 -6.53 8.27 1.50
N LYS A 135 -5.45 9.05 1.46
CA LYS A 135 -4.38 8.91 2.45
C LYS A 135 -5.06 9.00 3.82
N ALA A 136 -4.90 7.98 4.66
CA ALA A 136 -5.22 8.09 6.07
C ALA A 136 -4.37 9.22 6.62
N GLN A 137 -4.96 10.42 6.67
CA GLN A 137 -4.37 11.56 7.32
C GLN A 137 -4.27 11.15 8.79
N ALA A 138 -3.05 10.85 9.22
CA ALA A 138 -2.71 10.82 10.63
C ALA A 138 -3.21 12.15 11.19
N LYS A 139 -4.33 12.08 11.93
CA LYS A 139 -4.94 13.24 12.56
C LYS A 139 -3.87 13.86 13.44
N LYS A 140 -3.30 14.98 12.98
CA LYS A 140 -2.53 15.86 13.85
C LYS A 140 -3.47 16.23 14.99
N LYS A 141 -3.19 15.72 16.19
CA LYS A 141 -3.85 16.17 17.41
C LYS A 141 -3.59 17.67 17.49
N ALA A 142 -4.64 18.47 17.30
CA ALA A 142 -4.59 19.89 17.62
C ALA A 142 -4.39 20.01 19.14
N PRO A 143 -3.52 20.92 19.62
CA PRO A 143 -3.37 21.15 21.05
C PRO A 143 -4.66 21.80 21.57
N VAL A 144 -5.31 21.14 22.53
CA VAL A 144 -6.40 21.72 23.31
C VAL A 144 -5.81 22.90 24.08
N ARG A 145 -6.06 24.12 23.61
CA ARG A 145 -5.94 25.32 24.44
C ARG A 145 -6.98 25.20 25.55
N ARG A 146 -6.54 24.77 26.73
CA ARG A 146 -7.27 24.95 27.99
C ARG A 146 -7.41 26.45 28.22
N ALA A 147 -8.62 26.96 28.05
CA ALA A 147 -9.06 28.19 28.69
C ALA A 147 -10.10 27.78 29.75
N ALA A 148 -9.73 27.99 31.01
CA ALA A 148 -10.66 28.17 32.12
C ALA A 148 -10.30 29.54 32.75
N PRO A 149 -11.11 30.15 33.63
CA PRO A 149 -12.42 29.76 34.16
C PRO A 149 -13.45 30.93 34.17
N LYS A 150 -14.75 30.65 34.29
CA LYS A 150 -15.71 31.56 34.95
C LYS A 150 -16.83 30.77 35.65
N GLU A 151 -16.77 30.72 36.97
CA GLU A 151 -17.93 30.50 37.84
C GLU A 151 -18.86 31.73 37.78
N ALA A 152 -20.17 31.50 37.73
CA ALA A 152 -21.14 31.99 38.73
C ALA A 152 -22.60 31.88 38.23
N THR A 153 -23.43 31.30 39.10
CA THR A 153 -24.83 31.68 39.38
C THR A 153 -25.97 31.04 38.58
N GLN A 154 -26.57 30.05 39.25
CA GLN A 154 -28.00 29.85 39.55
C GLN A 154 -29.02 29.81 38.40
N LYS A 155 -29.65 28.65 38.23
CA LYS A 155 -31.10 28.47 38.54
C LYS A 155 -31.48 26.98 38.53
N ALA A 156 -32.02 26.52 39.65
CA ALA A 156 -32.66 25.21 39.79
C ALA A 156 -33.99 25.16 39.00
N PRO A 157 -34.36 24.01 38.41
CA PRO A 157 -35.75 23.76 38.00
C PRO A 157 -36.57 23.16 39.16
N PRO A 158 -37.75 23.72 39.49
CA PRO A 158 -38.67 23.13 40.44
C PRO A 158 -39.50 22.05 39.72
N GLY A 159 -39.49 20.82 40.23
CA GLY A 159 -40.19 19.71 39.59
C GLY A 159 -40.01 18.40 40.32
N PHE A 160 -40.60 18.36 41.52
CA PHE A 160 -40.70 17.23 42.43
C PHE A 160 -41.27 15.96 41.77
N SER A 161 -40.54 14.84 41.82
CA SER A 161 -41.02 13.56 42.35
C SER A 161 -40.00 12.44 42.10
N MET A 162 -39.34 12.03 43.18
CA MET A 162 -38.69 10.72 43.29
C MET A 162 -39.71 9.73 43.85
N PRO A 163 -39.79 8.48 43.35
CA PRO A 163 -40.13 7.35 44.18
C PRO A 163 -38.86 6.62 44.63
N GLN A 164 -38.74 6.49 45.95
CA GLN A 164 -37.71 5.73 46.65
C GLN A 164 -37.94 4.22 46.49
N GLY A 165 -36.84 3.48 46.45
CA GLY A 165 -36.73 2.02 46.65
C GLY A 165 -35.39 1.56 46.07
N ALA A 166 -34.29 1.41 46.83
CA ALA A 166 -34.00 0.33 47.79
C ALA A 166 -34.43 -1.02 47.19
N ILE A 167 -33.53 -1.94 46.81
CA ILE A 167 -32.66 -2.82 47.65
C ILE A 167 -31.55 -3.37 46.70
N ALA A 168 -30.23 -3.28 46.97
CA ALA A 168 -29.34 -4.27 47.62
C ALA A 168 -29.83 -5.73 47.46
N GLU A 169 -29.06 -6.68 46.93
CA GLU A 169 -27.74 -7.17 47.35
C GLU A 169 -27.22 -8.14 46.28
#